data_AF-A0A7Y8I5C6-F1
#
_entry.id   AF-A0A7Y8I5C6-F1
#
_cell.length_a   1.000
_cell.length_b   1.000
_cell.length_c   1.000
_cell.angle_alpha   90.00
_cell.angle_beta   90.00
_cell.angle_gamma   90.00
#
_symmetry.space_group_name_H-M   'P 1'
#
loop_
_entity.id
_entity.type
_entity.pdbx_description
1 polymer ?
#
loop_
_entity_poly.entity_id
_entity_poly.type
_entity_poly.pdbx_seq_one_letter_code
_entity_poly.pdbx_strand_id
1 'polypeptide(L)'
;MTRRFRTIPVLSLSLLLLSAAAFAAEKPDFTGEWTLNAAKSDFGPMPAPEKLIRKIDHKDPDLKITTTSASQGNERTNESAYKTDGSESVNKYGQAEAKSIVKWEGSNLTIATKREIQGMTIEQNEKWTLSEDGKTLTVDGNIKAPQGELALKMVMDKK
;
A
#
# COMPACT_ATOMS: atom_id res chain seq x y z
N MET A 1 -19.67 -83.16 12.88
CA MET A 1 -20.14 -81.94 13.58
C MET A 1 -18.98 -80.95 13.56
N THR A 2 -18.98 -79.73 13.02
CA THR A 2 -19.97 -78.86 12.33
C THR A 2 -19.13 -77.71 11.73
N ARG A 3 -19.45 -77.24 10.51
CA ARG A 3 -18.84 -76.06 9.85
C ARG A 3 -18.99 -74.79 10.70
N ARG A 4 -18.12 -73.78 10.49
CA ARG A 4 -18.55 -72.38 10.20
C ARG A 4 -17.40 -71.46 9.77
N PHE A 5 -17.60 -70.84 8.60
CA PHE A 5 -16.91 -69.66 8.10
C PHE A 5 -17.10 -68.46 9.04
N ARG A 6 -16.10 -67.58 9.13
CA ARG A 6 -16.29 -66.21 9.62
C ARG A 6 -15.62 -65.20 8.70
N THR A 7 -16.43 -64.23 8.32
CA THR A 7 -16.24 -63.12 7.38
C THR A 7 -15.41 -61.98 7.99
N ILE A 8 -14.73 -61.23 7.12
CA ILE A 8 -13.95 -60.01 7.38
C ILE A 8 -14.89 -58.81 7.50
N PRO A 9 -14.60 -57.80 8.35
CA PRO A 9 -15.03 -56.43 8.09
C PRO A 9 -13.81 -55.55 7.75
N VAL A 10 -13.83 -55.00 6.53
CA VAL A 10 -12.93 -53.94 6.07
C VAL A 10 -13.34 -52.65 6.78
N LEU A 11 -12.39 -52.03 7.50
CA LEU A 11 -12.59 -50.74 8.16
C LEU A 11 -12.35 -49.62 7.13
N SER A 12 -13.41 -48.99 6.63
CA SER A 12 -13.31 -47.76 5.82
C SER A 12 -12.94 -46.58 6.70
N LEU A 13 -11.76 -45.99 6.47
CA LEU A 13 -11.34 -44.73 7.08
C LEU A 13 -11.60 -43.58 6.09
N SER A 14 -12.71 -42.87 6.28
CA SER A 14 -13.04 -41.67 5.50
C SER A 14 -12.14 -40.51 5.93
N LEU A 15 -11.20 -40.12 5.07
CA LEU A 15 -10.34 -38.95 5.25
C LEU A 15 -11.11 -37.69 4.86
N LEU A 16 -11.52 -36.88 5.85
CA LEU A 16 -12.05 -35.53 5.65
C LEU A 16 -10.92 -34.61 5.17
N LEU A 17 -10.85 -34.39 3.85
CA LEU A 17 -10.03 -33.34 3.26
C LEU A 17 -10.71 -31.99 3.53
N LEU A 18 -10.23 -31.23 4.53
CA LEU A 18 -10.53 -29.80 4.60
C LEU A 18 -9.79 -29.10 3.46
N SER A 19 -10.49 -28.81 2.37
CA SER A 19 -10.01 -27.88 1.36
C SER A 19 -9.90 -26.49 1.98
N ALA A 20 -8.68 -26.07 2.32
CA ALA A 20 -8.37 -24.68 2.58
C ALA A 20 -8.46 -23.92 1.25
N ALA A 21 -9.65 -23.42 0.92
CA ALA A 21 -9.78 -22.42 -0.12
C ALA A 21 -9.09 -21.15 0.36
N ALA A 22 -7.89 -20.88 -0.16
CA ALA A 22 -7.28 -19.57 -0.04
C ALA A 22 -8.16 -18.59 -0.82
N PHE A 23 -9.06 -17.91 -0.13
CA PHE A 23 -9.72 -16.74 -0.70
C PHE A 23 -8.61 -15.72 -0.98
N ALA A 24 -8.33 -15.46 -2.25
CA ALA A 24 -7.61 -14.27 -2.63
C ALA A 24 -8.44 -13.10 -2.11
N ALA A 25 -7.98 -12.45 -1.04
CA ALA A 25 -8.63 -11.24 -0.55
C ALA A 25 -8.68 -10.25 -1.72
N GLU A 26 -9.87 -9.71 -2.00
CA GLU A 26 -9.98 -8.65 -2.99
C GLU A 26 -9.03 -7.51 -2.59
N LYS A 27 -8.28 -7.03 -3.58
CA LYS A 27 -7.39 -5.90 -3.40
C LYS A 27 -8.21 -4.69 -2.94
N PRO A 28 -7.84 -4.04 -1.83
CA PRO A 28 -8.57 -2.88 -1.35
C PRO A 28 -8.69 -1.77 -2.38
N ASP A 29 -9.81 -1.07 -2.38
CA ASP A 29 -9.99 0.15 -3.16
C ASP A 29 -9.64 1.40 -2.32
N PHE A 30 -8.55 2.07 -2.68
CA PHE A 30 -8.09 3.30 -2.04
C PHE A 30 -8.84 4.57 -2.48
N THR A 31 -9.83 4.47 -3.38
CA THR A 31 -10.59 5.62 -3.89
C THR A 31 -11.20 6.47 -2.78
N GLY A 32 -11.00 7.79 -2.84
CA GLY A 32 -11.54 8.74 -1.87
C GLY A 32 -10.74 10.02 -1.72
N GLU A 33 -11.24 10.92 -0.88
CA GLU A 33 -10.51 12.11 -0.39
C GLU A 33 -9.99 11.80 1.02
N TRP A 34 -8.68 11.76 1.16
CA TRP A 34 -7.97 11.42 2.39
C TRP A 34 -7.32 12.66 2.96
N THR A 35 -7.60 12.97 4.22
CA THR A 35 -7.00 14.11 4.94
C THR A 35 -6.07 13.60 6.02
N LEU A 36 -4.88 14.19 6.13
CA LEU A 36 -3.91 13.83 7.15
C LEU A 36 -4.46 14.03 8.56
N ASN A 37 -4.32 12.99 9.38
CA ASN A 37 -4.48 13.05 10.83
C ASN A 37 -3.10 13.25 11.47
N ALA A 38 -2.70 14.51 11.66
CA ALA A 38 -1.39 14.84 12.21
C ALA A 38 -1.19 14.27 13.63
N ALA A 39 -2.25 14.18 14.43
CA ALA A 39 -2.20 13.67 15.80
C ALA A 39 -1.91 12.15 15.89
N LYS A 40 -2.19 11.39 14.83
CA LYS A 40 -1.90 9.95 14.73
C LYS A 40 -0.68 9.63 13.87
N SER A 41 -0.02 10.66 13.32
CA SER A 41 1.10 10.52 12.41
C SER A 41 2.43 10.77 13.12
N ASP A 42 3.50 10.23 12.57
CA ASP A 42 4.88 10.41 13.02
C ASP A 42 5.75 10.79 11.82
N PHE A 43 6.38 11.96 11.88
CA PHE A 43 7.25 12.47 10.81
C PHE A 43 8.73 12.32 11.15
N GLY A 44 9.05 11.64 12.24
CA GLY A 44 10.40 11.56 12.79
C GLY A 44 10.96 12.96 13.04
N PRO A 45 12.18 13.28 12.54
CA PRO A 45 12.77 14.60 12.71
C PRO A 45 12.22 15.66 11.75
N MET A 46 11.34 15.30 10.80
CA MET A 46 10.77 16.23 9.84
C MET A 46 9.57 16.97 10.45
N PRO A 47 9.38 18.26 10.13
CA PRO A 47 8.17 18.96 10.52
C PRO A 47 6.95 18.36 9.82
N ALA A 48 5.85 18.21 10.57
CA ALA A 48 4.56 17.85 9.99
C ALA A 48 4.10 18.96 9.01
N PRO A 49 3.44 18.60 7.89
CA PRO A 49 2.85 19.59 7.01
C PRO A 49 1.64 20.24 7.68
N GLU A 50 1.35 21.50 7.33
CA GLU A 50 0.17 22.24 7.79
C GLU A 50 -1.13 21.65 7.20
N LYS A 51 -1.01 21.10 6.00
CA LYS A 51 -2.11 20.47 5.25
C LYS A 51 -1.55 19.35 4.40
N LEU A 52 -2.26 18.23 4.34
CA LEU A 52 -2.04 17.18 3.37
C LEU A 52 -3.36 16.49 3.06
N ILE A 53 -3.79 16.63 1.80
CA ILE A 53 -5.01 16.01 1.26
C ILE A 53 -4.60 15.20 0.03
N ARG A 54 -5.05 13.95 -0.05
CA ARG A 54 -4.90 13.08 -1.23
C ARG A 54 -6.27 12.73 -1.78
N LYS A 55 -6.56 13.12 -3.01
CA LYS A 55 -7.69 12.61 -3.78
C LYS A 55 -7.21 11.45 -4.62
N ILE A 56 -7.84 10.29 -4.46
CA ILE A 56 -7.43 9.05 -5.10
C ILE A 56 -8.58 8.55 -5.97
N ASP A 57 -8.28 8.29 -7.25
CA ASP A 57 -9.12 7.54 -8.20
C ASP A 57 -8.37 6.24 -8.50
N HIS A 58 -8.86 5.12 -7.96
CA HIS A 58 -8.23 3.82 -8.06
C HIS A 58 -9.16 2.83 -8.77
N LYS A 59 -8.71 2.38 -9.95
CA LYS A 59 -9.38 1.42 -10.82
C LYS A 59 -8.33 0.43 -11.29
N ASP A 60 -8.03 -0.58 -10.47
CA ASP A 60 -6.92 -1.52 -10.67
C ASP A 60 -6.82 -1.96 -12.16
N PRO A 61 -5.65 -1.80 -12.82
CA PRO A 61 -4.37 -1.39 -12.25
C PRO A 61 -4.11 0.12 -12.20
N ASP A 62 -5.02 0.97 -12.68
CA ASP A 62 -4.86 2.42 -12.69
C ASP A 62 -5.01 3.04 -11.31
N LEU A 63 -3.98 3.78 -10.87
CA LEU A 63 -4.00 4.55 -9.62
C LEU A 63 -3.62 5.99 -9.90
N LYS A 64 -4.58 6.91 -9.77
CA LYS A 64 -4.36 8.35 -9.93
C LYS A 64 -4.51 9.06 -8.60
N ILE A 65 -3.57 9.93 -8.29
CA ILE A 65 -3.51 10.62 -7.00
C ILE A 65 -3.25 12.11 -7.25
N THR A 66 -4.16 12.96 -6.79
CA THR A 66 -3.94 14.40 -6.67
C THR A 66 -3.61 14.71 -5.21
N THR A 67 -2.40 15.20 -4.95
CA THR A 67 -1.93 15.56 -3.61
C THR A 67 -1.85 17.07 -3.48
N THR A 68 -2.60 17.63 -2.53
CA THR A 68 -2.48 19.03 -2.11
C THR A 68 -1.79 19.06 -0.75
N SER A 69 -0.69 19.78 -0.65
CA SER A 69 0.09 19.92 0.59
C SER A 69 0.45 21.36 0.87
N ALA A 70 0.40 21.78 2.13
CA ALA A 70 0.92 23.08 2.56
C ALA A 70 2.02 22.90 3.62
N SER A 71 3.09 23.68 3.49
CA SER A 71 4.17 23.76 4.47
C SER A 71 4.80 25.15 4.42
N GLN A 72 5.02 25.76 5.59
CA GLN A 72 5.59 27.10 5.72
C GLN A 72 4.78 28.14 4.92
N GLY A 73 3.45 28.03 4.97
CA GLY A 73 2.52 28.90 4.23
C GLY A 73 2.49 28.70 2.71
N ASN A 74 3.29 27.80 2.14
CA ASN A 74 3.28 27.52 0.70
C ASN A 74 2.40 26.29 0.40
N GLU A 75 1.26 26.51 -0.24
CA GLU A 75 0.40 25.44 -0.75
C GLU A 75 0.78 25.06 -2.18
N ARG A 76 0.82 23.75 -2.45
CA ARG A 76 1.07 23.19 -3.77
C ARG A 76 0.16 21.98 -4.02
N THR A 77 -0.21 21.80 -5.29
CA THR A 77 -0.93 20.62 -5.76
C THR A 77 -0.11 19.93 -6.84
N ASN A 78 0.01 18.61 -6.74
CA ASN A 78 0.66 17.79 -7.77
C ASN A 78 -0.20 16.56 -8.06
N GLU A 79 -0.12 16.09 -9.29
CA GLU A 79 -0.78 14.87 -9.73
C GLU A 79 0.24 13.76 -9.96
N SER A 80 -0.17 12.53 -9.76
CA SER A 80 0.62 11.35 -10.10
C SER A 80 -0.28 10.23 -10.59
N ALA A 81 0.22 9.48 -11.57
CA ALA A 81 -0.41 8.28 -12.07
C ALA A 81 0.55 7.10 -11.94
N TYR A 82 0.02 5.96 -11.50
CA TYR A 82 0.75 4.73 -11.30
C TYR A 82 -0.04 3.55 -11.87
N LYS A 83 0.68 2.44 -12.09
CA LYS A 83 0.12 1.11 -12.34
C LYS A 83 0.48 0.18 -11.19
N THR A 84 -0.52 -0.45 -10.58
CA THR A 84 -0.36 -1.37 -9.42
C THR A 84 0.10 -2.78 -9.79
N ASP A 85 0.34 -3.02 -11.08
CA ASP A 85 0.74 -4.31 -11.66
C ASP A 85 2.26 -4.56 -11.63
N GLY A 86 3.03 -3.63 -11.06
CA GLY A 86 4.48 -3.70 -10.98
C GLY A 86 5.23 -3.14 -12.18
N SER A 87 4.53 -2.57 -13.18
CA SER A 87 5.18 -1.82 -14.26
C SER A 87 5.73 -0.47 -13.78
N GLU A 88 6.81 0.00 -14.40
CA GLU A 88 7.40 1.31 -14.08
C GLU A 88 6.46 2.43 -14.56
N SER A 89 6.15 3.35 -13.65
CA SER A 89 5.44 4.60 -13.94
C SER A 89 6.39 5.79 -13.77
N VAL A 90 6.36 6.73 -14.72
CA VAL A 90 7.19 7.95 -14.68
C VAL A 90 6.29 9.17 -14.47
N ASN A 91 6.51 9.89 -13.38
CA ASN A 91 5.79 11.11 -13.03
C ASN A 91 6.73 12.33 -13.06
N LYS A 92 6.28 13.44 -13.67
CA LYS A 92 7.08 14.66 -13.83
C LYS A 92 6.68 15.73 -12.82
N TYR A 93 7.67 16.39 -12.24
CA TYR A 93 7.51 17.48 -11.28
C TYR A 93 8.40 18.65 -11.73
N GLY A 94 7.86 19.51 -12.60
CA GLY A 94 8.66 20.49 -13.31
C GLY A 94 9.69 19.80 -14.22
N GLN A 95 10.99 20.08 -14.00
CA GLN A 95 12.10 19.43 -14.73
C GLN A 95 12.55 18.10 -14.10
N ALA A 96 12.06 17.78 -12.89
CA ALA A 96 12.43 16.54 -12.21
C ALA A 96 11.49 15.39 -12.60
N GLU A 97 12.01 14.17 -12.61
CA GLU A 97 11.23 12.95 -12.83
C GLU A 97 11.30 12.04 -11.60
N ALA A 98 10.21 11.32 -11.35
CA ALA A 98 10.12 10.26 -10.37
C ALA A 98 9.71 8.97 -11.06
N LYS A 99 10.54 7.94 -10.92
CA LYS A 99 10.25 6.59 -11.42
C LYS A 99 9.72 5.74 -10.29
N SER A 100 8.59 5.10 -10.49
CA SER A 100 7.91 4.38 -9.41
C SER A 100 7.46 3.00 -9.87
N ILE A 101 7.58 2.01 -8.99
CA ILE A 101 7.05 0.67 -9.16
C ILE A 101 6.04 0.45 -8.04
N VAL A 102 4.80 0.11 -8.40
CA VAL A 102 3.72 -0.11 -7.44
C VAL A 102 3.28 -1.57 -7.50
N LYS A 103 3.22 -2.24 -6.35
CA LYS A 103 2.92 -3.68 -6.26
C LYS A 103 2.05 -4.01 -5.06
N TRP A 104 1.21 -5.02 -5.22
CA TRP A 104 0.43 -5.61 -4.13
C TRP A 104 1.27 -6.57 -3.29
N GLU A 105 1.14 -6.47 -1.96
CA GLU A 105 1.66 -7.40 -0.96
C GLU A 105 0.50 -7.85 -0.05
N GLY A 106 -0.20 -8.91 -0.48
CA GLY A 106 -1.49 -9.27 0.11
C GLY A 106 -2.50 -8.16 -0.13
N SER A 107 -3.09 -7.62 0.95
CA SER A 107 -4.00 -6.46 0.92
C SER A 107 -3.28 -5.10 1.00
N ASN A 108 -1.96 -5.07 1.13
CA ASN A 108 -1.20 -3.83 1.19
C ASN A 108 -0.71 -3.42 -0.21
N LEU A 109 -0.58 -2.12 -0.43
CA LEU A 109 0.05 -1.59 -1.64
C LEU A 109 1.43 -1.03 -1.31
N THR A 110 2.45 -1.45 -2.04
CA THR A 110 3.80 -0.91 -1.92
C THR A 110 4.11 0.01 -3.08
N ILE A 111 4.78 1.13 -2.80
CA ILE A 111 5.22 2.10 -3.80
C ILE A 111 6.71 2.34 -3.59
N ALA A 112 7.54 1.87 -4.51
CA ALA A 112 8.97 2.14 -4.52
C ALA A 112 9.25 3.23 -5.55
N THR A 113 9.74 4.39 -5.10
CA THR A 113 10.00 5.57 -5.94
C THR A 113 11.49 5.92 -5.91
N LYS A 114 12.06 6.21 -7.07
CA LYS A 114 13.41 6.74 -7.23
C LYS A 114 13.36 8.10 -7.91
N ARG A 115 14.11 9.07 -7.37
CA ARG A 115 14.23 10.44 -7.89
C ARG A 115 15.70 10.84 -7.93
N GLU A 116 16.05 11.63 -8.93
CA GLU A 116 17.35 12.32 -8.99
C GLU A 116 17.12 13.80 -8.72
N ILE A 117 17.73 14.33 -7.66
CA ILE A 117 17.62 15.74 -7.28
C ILE A 117 19.04 16.29 -7.14
N GLN A 118 19.41 17.24 -8.01
CA GLN A 118 20.74 17.88 -8.00
C GLN A 118 21.91 16.89 -8.00
N GLY A 119 21.77 15.76 -8.71
CA GLY A 119 22.79 14.70 -8.77
C GLY A 119 22.80 13.74 -7.58
N MET A 120 21.84 13.87 -6.66
CA MET A 120 21.63 12.93 -5.57
C MET A 120 20.43 12.03 -5.86
N THR A 121 20.65 10.72 -5.75
CA THR A 121 19.60 9.73 -5.75
C THR A 121 18.84 9.75 -4.42
N ILE A 122 17.52 9.89 -4.49
CA ILE A 122 16.61 9.71 -3.36
C ILE A 122 15.70 8.53 -3.66
N GLU A 123 15.64 7.57 -2.73
CA GLU A 123 14.73 6.45 -2.77
C GLU A 123 13.66 6.62 -1.70
N GLN A 124 12.41 6.44 -2.07
CA GLN A 124 11.26 6.53 -1.18
C GLN A 124 10.42 5.28 -1.35
N ASN A 125 10.26 4.52 -0.26
CA ASN A 125 9.42 3.34 -0.22
C ASN A 125 8.22 3.61 0.70
N GLU A 126 7.03 3.36 0.21
CA GLU A 126 5.80 3.45 1.00
C GLU A 126 5.09 2.10 1.03
N LYS A 127 4.47 1.78 2.16
CA LYS A 127 3.52 0.69 2.32
C LYS A 127 2.19 1.27 2.80
N TRP A 128 1.14 1.02 2.03
CA TRP A 128 -0.20 1.51 2.29
C TRP A 128 -1.08 0.38 2.80
N THR A 129 -1.77 0.66 3.91
CA THR A 129 -2.72 -0.24 4.51
C THR A 129 -4.05 0.49 4.71
N LEU A 130 -5.13 -0.10 4.21
CA LEU A 130 -6.49 0.37 4.42
C LEU A 130 -7.11 -0.38 5.60
N SER A 131 -7.76 0.32 6.53
CA SER A 131 -8.53 -0.31 7.59
C SER A 131 -9.71 -1.11 7.04
N GLU A 132 -10.18 -2.10 7.78
CA GLU A 132 -11.31 -2.97 7.38
C GLU A 132 -12.60 -2.18 7.09
N ASP A 133 -12.82 -1.07 7.80
CA ASP A 133 -13.96 -0.18 7.59
C ASP A 133 -13.79 0.79 6.39
N GLY A 134 -12.63 0.78 5.74
CA GLY A 134 -12.30 1.63 4.60
C GLY A 134 -12.15 3.12 4.92
N LYS A 135 -12.05 3.49 6.20
CA LYS A 135 -12.04 4.90 6.66
C LYS A 135 -10.68 5.44 7.07
N THR A 136 -9.69 4.56 7.28
CA THR A 136 -8.33 4.93 7.69
C THR A 136 -7.32 4.39 6.68
N LEU A 137 -6.50 5.27 6.13
CA LEU A 137 -5.34 4.93 5.33
C LEU A 137 -4.08 5.17 6.15
N THR A 138 -3.31 4.12 6.37
CA THR A 138 -1.97 4.22 6.97
C THR A 138 -0.92 4.10 5.87
N VAL A 139 0.05 5.01 5.87
CA VAL A 139 1.19 5.03 4.97
C VAL A 139 2.46 4.98 5.81
N ASP A 140 3.10 3.82 5.84
CA ASP A 140 4.43 3.66 6.41
C ASP A 140 5.46 3.98 5.32
N GLY A 141 6.29 5.00 5.56
CA GLY A 141 7.24 5.54 4.60
C GLY A 141 8.68 5.42 5.07
N ASN A 142 9.58 5.19 4.13
CA ASN A 142 11.01 5.19 4.34
C ASN A 142 11.70 5.97 3.20
N ILE A 143 12.50 6.96 3.56
CA ILE A 143 13.24 7.79 2.63
C ILE A 143 14.73 7.54 2.85
N LYS A 144 15.43 7.12 1.81
CA LYS A 144 16.89 6.96 1.77
C LYS A 144 17.50 8.00 0.86
N ALA A 145 18.48 8.70 1.39
CA ALA A 145 19.27 9.67 0.66
C ALA A 145 20.74 9.57 1.12
N PRO A 146 21.72 10.17 0.42
CA PRO A 146 23.13 10.09 0.81
C PRO A 146 23.42 10.55 2.25
N GLN A 147 22.62 11.49 2.76
CA GLN A 147 22.72 12.02 4.12
C GLN A 147 22.13 11.11 5.21
N GLY A 148 21.44 10.02 4.84
CA GLY A 148 20.86 9.08 5.79
C GLY A 148 19.46 8.60 5.41
N GLU A 149 18.86 7.87 6.35
CA GLU A 149 17.56 7.23 6.21
C GLU A 149 16.57 7.81 7.22
N LEU A 150 15.34 8.02 6.77
CA LEU A 150 14.25 8.59 7.57
C LEU A 150 13.02 7.71 7.43
N ALA A 151 12.46 7.29 8.57
CA ALA A 151 11.17 6.64 8.62
C ALA A 151 10.08 7.66 8.98
N LEU A 152 8.91 7.50 8.39
CA LEU A 152 7.72 8.29 8.69
C LEU A 152 6.48 7.39 8.63
N LYS A 153 5.43 7.79 9.35
CA LYS A 153 4.13 7.17 9.33
C LYS A 153 3.08 8.25 9.19
N MET A 154 2.29 8.18 8.12
CA MET A 154 1.12 9.05 7.97
C MET A 154 -0.14 8.24 8.19
N VAL A 155 -1.04 8.75 9.01
CA VAL A 155 -2.41 8.26 9.15
C VAL A 155 -3.32 9.29 8.52
N MET A 156 -4.17 8.86 7.61
CA MET A 156 -5.13 9.72 6.92
C MET A 156 -6.54 9.19 7.16
N ASP A 157 -7.46 10.12 7.43
CA ASP A 157 -8.88 9.81 7.59
C ASP A 157 -9.59 10.11 6.27
N LYS A 158 -10.49 9.22 5.86
CA LYS A 158 -11.37 9.43 4.71
C LYS A 158 -12.40 10.49 5.06
N LYS A 159 -12.60 11.45 4.16
CA LYS A 159 -13.63 12.48 4.30
C LYS A 159 -15.04 11.95 3.98
#